data_AF-A0A8T2IDL8-F1
#
_entry.id   AF-A0A8T2IDL8-F1
#
_cell.length_a   1.000
_cell.length_b   1.000
_cell.length_c   1.000
_cell.angle_alpha   90.00
_cell.angle_beta   90.00
_cell.angle_gamma   90.00
#
_symmetry.space_group_name_H-M   'P 1'
#
loop_
_entity.id
_entity.type
_entity.pdbx_description
1 polymer ?
#
loop_
_entity_poly.entity_id
_entity_poly.type
_entity_poly.pdbx_seq_one_letter_code
_entity_poly.pdbx_strand_id
1 'polypeptide(L)'
;TRRCFPAINSKKGIIMVGNSTTFDDGRGDKQRNVTDLVEGAKKANVVLEARQVAMKIFEDYTVSWYWIIIGLVIAMVISLIFVVLLRFLAGIMVWVMIVLVIAVMGYGIFHCYMEYARLKGEAGSDVSLKDIGFQSDIRVYLHLRQTWLAFMIILCILEVIVILLLIFLRKRIMIAIALIKEASRAIGHVMSSMVFPLFTFLLVCLCIAYWAITAVFLSTSNEAVYKVFNETQCEFAGNTCNPETFNTTNVTRFCPDATCQFAFYGGETYYHKYLIVFQIYNAFMFLWLANFVIALGQVTLAGAFASYYWAFKKPDDMPAFPIFSSLGRALRYHTGSLAFGSLILAIVQLIRIMLEYLDHKLKGADNKCTRFLLCCLKCCFWCLEKFIKFLNRNAYIMVSRAD
;
A
#
# COMPACT_ATOMS: atom_id res chain seq x y z
N THR A 1 -13.54 25.98 27.20
CA THR A 1 -12.74 25.47 28.35
C THR A 1 -11.55 24.66 27.82
N ARG A 2 -10.31 25.11 28.06
CA ARG A 2 -9.12 24.28 27.79
C ARG A 2 -9.08 23.17 28.83
N ARG A 3 -9.36 21.92 28.45
CA ARG A 3 -9.16 20.76 29.33
C ARG A 3 -7.66 20.45 29.36
N CYS A 4 -7.01 20.69 30.49
CA CYS A 4 -5.61 20.36 30.71
C CYS A 4 -5.51 19.01 31.43
N PHE A 5 -4.54 18.19 31.05
CA PHE A 5 -4.21 16.99 31.83
C PHE A 5 -3.57 17.40 33.16
N PRO A 6 -3.91 16.73 34.28
CA PRO A 6 -3.24 16.97 35.55
C PRO A 6 -1.75 16.56 35.46
N ALA A 7 -0.88 17.26 36.18
CA ALA A 7 0.55 17.02 36.13
C ALA A 7 0.90 15.63 36.69
N ILE A 8 1.56 14.82 35.87
CA ILE A 8 1.95 13.45 36.20
C ILE A 8 3.41 13.45 36.69
N ASN A 9 3.65 12.92 37.88
CA ASN A 9 4.97 12.76 38.48
C ASN A 9 5.35 11.28 38.61
N SER A 10 6.63 10.97 38.44
CA SER A 10 7.19 9.63 38.68
C SER A 10 8.10 9.66 39.89
N LYS A 11 7.83 8.81 40.89
CA LYS A 11 8.71 8.62 42.05
C LYS A 11 8.97 7.13 42.23
N LYS A 12 10.24 6.71 42.11
CA LYS A 12 10.65 5.29 42.15
C LYS A 12 9.88 4.37 41.17
N GLY A 13 9.57 4.86 39.98
CA GLY A 13 8.92 4.06 38.91
C GLY A 13 7.39 3.92 39.02
N ILE A 14 6.77 4.50 40.06
CA ILE A 14 5.31 4.55 40.21
C ILE A 14 4.81 5.90 39.70
N ILE A 15 3.82 5.86 38.82
CA ILE A 15 3.23 7.04 38.18
C ILE A 15 2.10 7.59 39.05
N MET A 16 2.16 8.88 39.38
CA MET A 16 1.27 9.54 40.35
C MET A 16 0.77 10.88 39.80
N VAL A 17 -0.42 11.30 40.22
CA VAL A 17 -0.93 12.67 40.00
C VAL A 17 -0.85 13.38 41.36
N GLY A 18 -0.01 14.41 41.46
CA GLY A 18 0.37 14.98 42.75
C GLY A 18 1.15 13.97 43.61
N ASN A 19 0.59 13.56 44.76
CA ASN A 19 1.14 12.56 45.68
C ASN A 19 0.34 11.25 45.75
N SER A 20 -0.70 11.07 44.93
CA SER A 20 -1.55 9.88 44.93
C SER A 20 -1.44 9.08 43.63
N THR A 21 -1.61 7.76 43.72
CA THR A 21 -1.73 6.85 42.58
C THR A 21 -3.13 6.84 41.98
N THR A 22 -4.08 7.52 42.63
CA THR A 22 -5.46 7.69 42.18
C THR A 22 -5.81 9.17 42.04
N PHE A 23 -6.69 9.50 41.10
CA PHE A 23 -7.17 10.86 40.88
C PHE A 23 -8.69 10.88 40.72
N ASP A 24 -9.30 12.00 41.09
CA ASP A 24 -10.73 12.26 40.87
C ASP A 24 -10.92 12.82 39.45
N ASP A 25 -11.77 12.17 38.65
CA ASP A 25 -12.06 12.56 37.27
C ASP A 25 -13.22 13.57 37.16
N GLY A 26 -13.80 14.00 38.29
CA GLY A 26 -14.86 14.99 38.36
C GLY A 26 -16.22 14.47 37.87
N ARG A 27 -16.42 13.15 37.75
CA ARG A 27 -17.70 12.52 37.36
C ARG A 27 -18.31 11.63 38.47
N GLY A 28 -18.07 11.97 39.73
CA GLY A 28 -18.61 11.31 40.93
C GLY A 28 -17.56 10.48 41.70
N ASP A 29 -17.94 9.96 42.88
CA ASP A 29 -17.12 9.38 43.97
C ASP A 29 -16.10 8.26 43.64
N LYS A 30 -15.89 7.90 42.38
CA LYS A 30 -14.94 6.85 41.99
C LYS A 30 -13.58 7.42 41.60
N GLN A 31 -12.63 7.29 42.51
CA GLN A 31 -11.22 7.54 42.20
C GLN A 31 -10.70 6.58 41.13
N ARG A 32 -10.10 7.12 40.06
CA ARG A 32 -9.51 6.33 38.96
C ARG A 32 -8.01 6.19 39.13
N ASN A 33 -7.48 5.07 38.64
CA ASN A 33 -6.06 4.78 38.73
C ASN A 33 -5.27 5.60 37.70
N VAL A 34 -4.13 6.17 38.09
CA VAL A 34 -3.30 7.02 37.22
C VAL A 34 -2.74 6.24 36.03
N THR A 35 -2.60 4.92 36.14
CA THR A 35 -2.19 4.03 35.04
C THR A 35 -3.15 4.09 33.84
N ASP A 36 -4.47 4.16 34.09
CA ASP A 36 -5.48 4.20 33.04
C ASP A 36 -5.47 5.55 32.32
N LEU A 37 -5.13 6.62 33.06
CA LEU A 37 -4.93 7.96 32.50
C LEU A 37 -3.70 7.99 31.58
N VAL A 38 -2.60 7.36 31.98
CA VAL A 38 -1.38 7.26 31.15
C VAL A 38 -1.67 6.46 29.88
N GLU A 39 -2.42 5.35 29.98
CA GLU A 39 -2.80 4.57 28.80
C GLU A 39 -3.73 5.35 27.87
N GLY A 40 -4.71 6.07 28.42
CA GLY A 40 -5.60 6.96 27.67
C GLY A 40 -4.86 8.12 27.00
N ALA A 41 -3.96 8.78 27.72
CA ALA A 41 -3.11 9.86 27.20
C ALA A 41 -2.19 9.34 26.09
N LYS A 42 -1.61 8.14 26.25
CA LYS A 42 -0.79 7.50 25.21
C LYS A 42 -1.60 7.24 23.93
N LYS A 43 -2.83 6.73 24.05
CA LYS A 43 -3.74 6.52 22.90
C LYS A 43 -4.12 7.85 22.23
N ALA A 44 -4.41 8.89 23.01
CA ALA A 44 -4.71 10.22 22.48
C ALA A 44 -3.50 10.86 21.78
N ASN A 45 -2.29 10.69 22.33
CA ASN A 45 -1.06 11.21 21.75
C ASN A 45 -0.76 10.55 20.39
N VAL A 46 -1.01 9.24 20.25
CA VAL A 46 -0.89 8.54 18.95
C VAL A 46 -1.81 9.13 17.88
N VAL A 47 -3.05 9.50 18.23
CA VAL A 47 -3.99 10.12 17.28
C VAL A 47 -3.54 11.53 16.88
N LEU A 48 -3.03 12.32 17.84
CA LEU A 48 -2.47 13.64 17.60
C LEU A 48 -1.21 13.58 16.72
N GLU A 49 -0.29 12.67 17.03
CA GLU A 49 0.90 12.40 16.22
C GLU A 49 0.53 11.94 14.80
N ALA A 50 -0.44 11.03 14.67
CA ALA A 50 -0.93 10.58 13.36
C ALA A 50 -1.50 11.74 12.53
N ARG A 51 -2.25 12.66 13.15
CA ARG A 51 -2.76 13.87 12.49
C ARG A 51 -1.62 14.80 12.06
N GLN A 52 -0.62 15.00 12.93
CA GLN A 52 0.54 15.82 12.60
C GLN A 52 1.37 15.23 11.45
N VAL A 53 1.56 13.91 11.44
CA VAL A 53 2.23 13.19 10.35
C VAL A 53 1.42 13.34 9.06
N ALA A 54 0.09 13.18 9.11
CA ALA A 54 -0.76 13.38 7.94
C ALA A 54 -0.68 14.81 7.38
N MET A 55 -0.66 15.83 8.25
CA MET A 55 -0.47 17.22 7.85
C MET A 55 0.90 17.45 7.21
N LYS A 56 1.98 16.89 7.78
CA LYS A 56 3.31 16.96 7.19
C LYS A 56 3.38 16.29 5.81
N ILE A 57 2.77 15.12 5.65
CA ILE A 57 2.69 14.43 4.35
C ILE A 57 1.95 15.29 3.31
N PHE A 58 0.85 15.94 3.72
CA PHE A 58 0.10 16.80 2.83
C PHE A 58 0.93 18.03 2.43
N GLU A 59 1.62 18.65 3.38
CA GLU A 59 2.55 19.75 3.15
C GLU A 59 3.67 19.34 2.18
N ASP A 60 4.33 18.20 2.44
CA ASP A 60 5.35 17.62 1.56
C ASP A 60 4.82 17.36 0.14
N TYR A 61 3.58 16.88 0.02
CA TYR A 61 2.93 16.66 -1.27
C TYR A 61 2.63 17.99 -1.99
N THR A 62 2.10 19.00 -1.30
CA THR A 62 1.82 20.31 -1.90
C THR A 62 3.08 21.04 -2.35
N VAL A 63 4.23 20.76 -1.75
CA VAL A 63 5.52 21.30 -2.17
C VAL A 63 6.14 20.44 -3.29
N SER A 64 5.99 19.12 -3.25
CA SER A 64 6.72 18.19 -4.13
C SER A 64 5.93 17.67 -5.33
N TRP A 65 4.63 17.99 -5.48
CA TRP A 65 3.77 17.42 -6.52
C TRP A 65 4.33 17.63 -7.94
N TYR A 66 4.94 18.77 -8.23
CA TYR A 66 5.53 19.04 -9.54
C TYR A 66 6.76 18.16 -9.81
N TRP A 67 7.63 17.94 -8.81
CA TRP A 67 8.76 16.99 -8.92
C TRP A 67 8.28 15.55 -9.11
N ILE A 68 7.19 15.15 -8.43
CA ILE A 68 6.58 13.83 -8.60
C ILE A 68 6.07 13.67 -10.03
N ILE A 69 5.37 14.67 -10.57
CA ILE A 69 4.87 14.64 -11.96
C ILE A 69 6.03 14.62 -12.95
N ILE A 70 7.04 15.47 -12.77
CA ILE A 70 8.23 15.51 -13.62
C ILE A 70 8.94 14.15 -13.61
N GLY A 71 9.15 13.56 -12.43
CA GLY A 71 9.74 12.23 -12.29
C GLY A 71 8.93 11.14 -12.96
N LEU A 72 7.60 11.18 -12.84
CA LEU A 72 6.68 10.24 -13.49
C LEU A 72 6.74 10.37 -15.02
N VAL A 73 6.75 11.60 -15.54
CA VAL A 73 6.88 11.87 -16.97
C VAL A 73 8.23 11.41 -17.50
N ILE A 74 9.34 11.73 -16.81
CA ILE A 74 10.68 11.27 -17.19
C ILE A 74 10.74 9.73 -17.20
N ALA A 75 10.24 9.07 -16.15
CA ALA A 75 10.20 7.61 -16.08
C ALA A 75 9.36 7.00 -17.21
N MET A 76 8.21 7.61 -17.53
CA MET A 76 7.36 7.20 -18.64
C MET A 76 8.09 7.36 -19.99
N VAL A 77 8.77 8.48 -20.22
CA VAL A 77 9.53 8.74 -21.45
C VAL A 77 10.69 7.76 -21.57
N ILE A 78 11.46 7.54 -20.51
CA ILE A 78 12.54 6.54 -20.48
C ILE A 78 12.00 5.15 -20.76
N SER A 79 10.86 4.77 -20.16
CA SER A 79 10.20 3.49 -20.41
C SER A 79 9.76 3.35 -21.87
N LEU A 80 9.18 4.40 -22.46
CA LEU A 80 8.77 4.40 -23.86
C LEU A 80 9.99 4.30 -24.78
N ILE A 81 11.05 5.07 -24.52
CA ILE A 81 12.32 4.98 -25.24
C ILE A 81 12.88 3.55 -25.15
N PHE A 82 12.87 2.94 -23.96
CA PHE A 82 13.35 1.57 -23.77
C PHE A 82 12.54 0.55 -24.60
N VAL A 83 11.21 0.66 -24.60
CA VAL A 83 10.34 -0.20 -25.42
C VAL A 83 10.54 0.04 -26.93
N VAL A 84 10.79 1.28 -27.34
CA VAL A 84 11.13 1.60 -28.72
C VAL A 84 12.52 1.08 -29.10
N LEU A 85 13.52 1.14 -28.21
CA LEU A 85 14.85 0.57 -28.42
C LEU A 85 14.81 -0.96 -28.53
N LEU A 86 13.90 -1.63 -27.80
CA LEU A 86 13.65 -3.08 -27.94
C LEU A 86 13.24 -3.45 -29.37
N ARG A 87 12.64 -2.52 -30.12
CA ARG A 87 12.24 -2.73 -31.51
C ARG A 87 13.43 -2.89 -32.45
N PHE A 88 14.42 -2.03 -32.35
CA PHE A 88 15.49 -1.94 -33.35
C PHE A 88 16.65 -2.89 -33.04
N LEU A 89 16.90 -3.18 -31.76
CA LEU A 89 18.15 -3.79 -31.30
C LEU A 89 17.93 -4.84 -30.19
N ALA A 90 16.80 -5.57 -30.19
CA ALA A 90 16.44 -6.55 -29.14
C ALA A 90 17.60 -7.45 -28.68
N GLY A 91 18.37 -8.02 -29.62
CA GLY A 91 19.52 -8.87 -29.29
C GLY A 91 20.69 -8.09 -28.67
N ILE A 92 21.04 -6.94 -29.24
CA ILE A 92 22.13 -6.09 -28.73
C ILE A 92 21.78 -5.55 -27.34
N MET A 93 20.52 -5.18 -27.11
CA MET A 93 20.07 -4.70 -25.82
C MET A 93 20.27 -5.73 -24.70
N VAL A 94 19.95 -7.01 -24.94
CA VAL A 94 20.14 -8.05 -23.93
C VAL A 94 21.63 -8.16 -23.54
N TRP A 95 22.53 -8.09 -24.53
CA TRP A 95 23.97 -8.09 -24.27
C TRP A 95 24.44 -6.83 -23.52
N VAL A 96 23.95 -5.65 -23.91
CA VAL A 96 24.25 -4.39 -23.22
C VAL A 96 23.78 -4.46 -21.76
N MET A 97 22.60 -5.02 -21.48
CA MET A 97 22.09 -5.19 -20.13
C MET A 97 22.92 -6.18 -19.30
N ILE A 98 23.33 -7.30 -19.90
CA ILE A 98 24.22 -8.27 -19.24
C ILE A 98 25.55 -7.61 -18.87
N VAL A 99 26.15 -6.88 -19.81
CA VAL A 99 27.41 -6.14 -19.59
C VAL A 99 27.23 -5.06 -18.54
N LEU A 100 26.13 -4.31 -18.57
CA LEU A 100 25.84 -3.25 -17.60
C LEU A 100 25.71 -3.80 -16.18
N VAL A 101 25.03 -4.94 -16.00
CA VAL A 101 24.88 -5.58 -14.68
C VAL A 101 26.25 -6.00 -14.12
N ILE A 102 27.09 -6.65 -14.94
CA ILE A 102 28.47 -7.01 -14.59
C ILE A 102 29.29 -5.76 -14.25
N ALA A 103 29.16 -4.69 -15.05
CA ALA A 103 29.90 -3.44 -14.84
C ALA A 103 29.49 -2.72 -13.55
N VAL A 104 28.19 -2.67 -13.22
CA VAL A 104 27.68 -2.05 -11.99
C VAL A 104 28.13 -2.81 -10.76
N MET A 105 28.08 -4.15 -10.79
CA MET A 105 28.58 -4.98 -9.69
C MET A 105 30.10 -4.88 -9.54
N GLY A 106 30.84 -4.90 -10.65
CA GLY A 106 32.28 -4.64 -10.69
C GLY A 106 32.66 -3.26 -10.14
N TYR A 107 31.90 -2.21 -10.49
CA TYR A 107 32.05 -0.89 -9.89
C TYR A 107 31.74 -0.90 -8.39
N GLY A 108 30.71 -1.64 -7.96
CA GLY A 108 30.41 -1.82 -6.53
C GLY A 108 31.57 -2.46 -5.76
N ILE A 109 32.21 -3.48 -6.32
CA ILE A 109 33.42 -4.11 -5.75
C ILE A 109 34.56 -3.10 -5.67
N PHE A 110 34.80 -2.36 -6.75
CA PHE A 110 35.83 -1.32 -6.80
C PHE A 110 35.59 -0.20 -5.78
N HIS A 111 34.35 0.29 -5.68
CA HIS A 111 33.97 1.30 -4.70
C HIS A 111 34.16 0.80 -3.26
N CYS A 112 33.74 -0.44 -2.97
CA CYS A 112 33.96 -1.03 -1.64
C CYS A 112 35.46 -1.18 -1.33
N TYR A 113 36.27 -1.52 -2.32
CA TYR A 113 37.73 -1.59 -2.17
C TYR A 113 38.35 -0.20 -1.91
N MET A 114 37.95 0.82 -2.67
CA MET A 114 38.44 2.19 -2.46
C MET A 114 38.11 2.69 -1.05
N GLU A 115 36.87 2.45 -0.61
CA GLU A 115 36.39 2.90 0.69
C GLU A 115 37.09 2.13 1.83
N TYR A 116 37.27 0.81 1.68
CA TYR A 116 38.10 0.01 2.58
C TYR A 116 39.55 0.52 2.66
N ALA A 117 40.15 0.90 1.53
CA ALA A 117 41.51 1.44 1.48
C ALA A 117 41.61 2.82 2.15
N ARG A 118 40.59 3.68 1.98
CA ARG A 118 40.49 4.99 2.64
C ARG A 118 40.42 4.83 4.16
N LEU A 119 39.57 3.93 4.63
CA LEU A 119 39.34 3.67 6.07
C LEU A 119 40.53 3.00 6.76
N LYS A 120 41.50 2.43 6.01
CA LYS A 120 42.71 1.83 6.57
C LYS A 120 43.64 2.84 7.26
N GLY A 121 43.50 4.14 6.97
CA GLY A 121 44.32 5.21 7.55
C GLY A 121 43.65 6.00 8.69
N GLU A 122 42.37 5.75 8.98
CA GLU A 122 41.59 6.56 9.93
C GLU A 122 41.59 5.92 11.33
N ALA A 123 41.88 6.70 12.38
CA ALA A 123 41.88 6.19 13.74
C ALA A 123 40.44 5.89 14.22
N GLY A 124 40.16 4.65 14.63
CA GLY A 124 38.84 4.22 15.13
C GLY A 124 37.98 3.45 14.13
N SER A 125 38.43 3.23 12.89
CA SER A 125 37.74 2.42 11.88
C SER A 125 37.96 0.90 12.03
N ASP A 126 38.88 0.49 12.90
CA ASP A 126 39.36 -0.89 13.11
C ASP A 126 38.63 -1.67 14.21
N VAL A 127 37.55 -1.11 14.75
CA VAL A 127 36.74 -1.77 15.78
C VAL A 127 35.95 -2.94 15.19
N SER A 128 35.90 -4.07 15.90
CA SER A 128 35.21 -5.27 15.44
C SER A 128 33.69 -5.12 15.55
N LEU A 129 32.95 -5.67 14.59
CA LEU A 129 31.49 -5.65 14.57
C LEU A 129 30.85 -6.27 15.85
N LYS A 130 31.58 -7.16 16.53
CA LYS A 130 31.14 -7.80 17.77
C LYS A 130 31.20 -6.88 18.99
N ASP A 131 32.07 -5.86 18.96
CA ASP A 131 32.30 -4.97 20.09
C ASP A 131 31.30 -3.80 20.14
N ILE A 132 30.66 -3.48 19.01
CA ILE A 132 29.71 -2.36 18.86
C ILE A 132 28.26 -2.76 19.22
N GLY A 133 27.95 -4.07 19.25
CA GLY A 133 26.59 -4.57 19.46
C GLY A 133 25.65 -4.28 18.29
N PHE A 134 24.36 -4.61 18.45
CA PHE A 134 23.31 -4.25 17.48
C PHE A 134 22.81 -2.83 17.76
N GLN A 135 23.23 -1.87 16.94
CA GLN A 135 22.71 -0.50 16.90
C GLN A 135 21.71 -0.38 15.73
N SER A 136 20.66 0.44 15.89
CA SER A 136 19.67 0.66 14.83
C SER A 136 20.12 1.67 13.76
N ASP A 137 21.22 2.40 14.00
CA ASP A 137 21.75 3.38 13.06
C ASP A 137 22.74 2.75 12.08
N ILE A 138 22.32 2.67 10.80
CA ILE A 138 23.09 2.09 9.69
C ILE A 138 24.38 2.89 9.43
N ARG A 139 24.43 4.18 9.79
CA ARG A 139 25.59 5.04 9.53
C ARG A 139 26.83 4.62 10.33
N VAL A 140 26.63 4.05 11.52
CA VAL A 140 27.72 3.55 12.38
C VAL A 140 28.46 2.42 11.68
N TYR A 141 27.71 1.50 11.06
CA TYR A 141 28.28 0.38 10.31
C TYR A 141 28.99 0.83 9.03
N LEU A 142 28.57 1.92 8.38
CA LEU A 142 29.21 2.45 7.18
C LEU A 142 30.57 3.13 7.45
N HIS A 143 30.89 3.49 8.70
CA HIS A 143 32.20 4.04 9.07
C HIS A 143 33.22 2.96 9.45
N LEU A 144 32.81 1.69 9.48
CA LEU A 144 33.67 0.58 9.88
C LEU A 144 34.43 -0.01 8.69
N ARG A 145 35.72 -0.29 8.86
CA ARG A 145 36.52 -0.94 7.82
C ARG A 145 36.02 -2.35 7.50
N GLN A 146 35.61 -3.10 8.53
CA GLN A 146 35.20 -4.50 8.42
C GLN A 146 33.92 -4.68 7.58
N THR A 147 33.02 -3.69 7.56
CA THR A 147 31.75 -3.77 6.79
C THR A 147 32.00 -3.64 5.30
N TRP A 148 32.87 -2.71 4.87
CA TRP A 148 33.27 -2.58 3.48
C TRP A 148 34.01 -3.81 2.95
N LEU A 149 34.84 -4.44 3.77
CA LEU A 149 35.46 -5.73 3.45
C LEU A 149 34.41 -6.84 3.30
N ALA A 150 33.42 -6.91 4.20
CA ALA A 150 32.34 -7.88 4.10
C ALA A 150 31.48 -7.66 2.85
N PHE A 151 31.10 -6.42 2.54
CA PHE A 151 30.36 -6.09 1.32
C PHE A 151 31.13 -6.44 0.06
N MET A 152 32.43 -6.15 0.02
CA MET A 152 33.29 -6.54 -1.09
C MET A 152 33.29 -8.06 -1.32
N ILE A 153 33.47 -8.86 -0.26
CA ILE A 153 33.45 -10.34 -0.37
C ILE A 153 32.10 -10.83 -0.88
N ILE A 154 31.00 -10.30 -0.33
CA ILE A 154 29.63 -10.68 -0.75
C ILE A 154 29.41 -10.34 -2.22
N LEU A 155 29.78 -9.12 -2.65
CA LEU A 155 29.66 -8.69 -4.04
C LEU A 155 30.52 -9.53 -4.99
N CYS A 156 31.74 -9.90 -4.60
CA CYS A 156 32.59 -10.80 -5.40
C CYS A 156 31.97 -12.20 -5.56
N ILE A 157 31.43 -12.79 -4.49
CA ILE A 157 30.75 -14.09 -4.57
C ILE A 157 29.53 -13.99 -5.49
N LEU A 158 28.73 -12.92 -5.34
CA LEU A 158 27.55 -12.70 -6.17
C LEU A 158 27.92 -12.51 -7.64
N GLU A 159 28.98 -11.75 -7.95
CA GLU A 159 29.53 -11.57 -9.30
C GLU A 159 29.90 -12.91 -9.94
N VAL A 160 30.65 -13.75 -9.22
CA VAL A 160 31.05 -15.08 -9.70
C VAL A 160 29.83 -15.96 -9.97
N ILE A 161 28.83 -15.95 -9.08
CA ILE A 161 27.58 -16.69 -9.28
C ILE A 161 26.85 -16.20 -10.53
N VAL A 162 26.74 -14.88 -10.74
CA VAL A 162 26.09 -14.30 -11.93
C VAL A 162 26.82 -14.71 -13.21
N ILE A 163 28.15 -14.58 -13.26
CA ILE A 163 28.97 -15.01 -14.41
C ILE A 163 28.75 -16.50 -14.69
N LEU A 164 28.78 -17.33 -13.65
CA LEU A 164 28.56 -18.76 -13.77
C LEU A 164 27.16 -19.07 -14.33
N LEU A 165 26.12 -18.40 -13.82
CA LEU A 165 24.76 -18.53 -14.35
C LEU A 165 24.66 -18.11 -15.82
N LEU A 166 25.32 -17.03 -16.24
CA LEU A 166 25.36 -16.59 -17.63
C LEU A 166 26.03 -17.62 -18.55
N ILE A 167 27.12 -18.24 -18.10
CA ILE A 167 27.81 -19.30 -18.85
C ILE A 167 26.92 -20.54 -19.01
N PHE A 168 26.33 -21.03 -17.91
CA PHE A 168 25.49 -22.23 -17.94
C PHE A 168 24.17 -22.02 -18.69
N LEU A 169 23.57 -20.83 -18.58
CA LEU A 169 22.29 -20.51 -19.23
C LEU A 169 22.46 -19.97 -20.65
N ARG A 170 23.67 -19.91 -21.22
CA ARG A 170 23.94 -19.37 -22.57
C ARG A 170 22.97 -19.86 -23.65
N LYS A 171 22.66 -21.17 -23.66
CA LYS A 171 21.73 -21.76 -24.64
C LYS A 171 20.29 -21.26 -24.43
N ARG A 172 19.87 -21.12 -23.17
CA ARG A 172 18.54 -20.58 -22.82
C ARG A 172 18.46 -19.08 -23.13
N ILE A 173 19.53 -18.32 -22.92
CA ILE A 173 19.62 -16.90 -23.26
C ILE A 173 19.45 -16.70 -24.77
N MET A 174 20.07 -17.53 -25.60
CA MET A 174 19.89 -17.45 -27.06
C MET A 174 18.43 -17.69 -27.50
N ILE A 175 17.76 -18.68 -26.89
CA ILE A 175 16.32 -18.92 -27.13
C ILE A 175 15.49 -17.71 -26.68
N ALA A 176 15.79 -17.14 -25.51
CA ALA A 176 15.10 -15.95 -25.02
C ALA A 176 15.31 -14.75 -25.94
N ILE A 177 16.52 -14.52 -26.47
CA ILE A 177 16.80 -13.46 -27.45
C ILE A 177 15.97 -13.66 -28.71
N ALA A 178 15.86 -14.89 -29.22
CA ALA A 178 15.02 -15.19 -30.38
C ALA A 178 13.54 -14.87 -30.11
N LEU A 179 13.03 -15.24 -28.93
CA LEU A 179 11.65 -14.93 -28.52
C LEU A 179 11.41 -13.42 -28.40
N ILE A 180 12.34 -12.68 -27.78
CA ILE A 180 12.23 -11.21 -27.64
C ILE A 180 12.28 -10.53 -29.01
N LYS A 181 13.09 -11.03 -29.94
CA LYS A 181 13.16 -10.51 -31.31
C LYS A 181 11.84 -10.68 -32.07
N GLU A 182 11.18 -11.82 -31.93
CA GLU A 182 9.85 -12.02 -32.55
C GLU A 182 8.76 -11.19 -31.85
N ALA A 183 8.82 -11.09 -30.52
CA ALA A 183 7.91 -10.23 -29.77
C ALA A 183 8.07 -8.74 -30.14
N SER A 184 9.31 -8.27 -30.34
CA SER A 184 9.57 -6.89 -30.73
C SER A 184 9.11 -6.58 -32.14
N ARG A 185 9.20 -7.56 -33.06
CA ARG A 185 8.59 -7.47 -34.39
C ARG A 185 7.07 -7.36 -34.31
N ALA A 186 6.42 -8.17 -33.45
CA ALA A 186 4.98 -8.11 -33.23
C ALA A 186 4.52 -6.74 -32.69
N ILE A 187 5.22 -6.22 -31.67
CA ILE A 187 4.99 -4.87 -31.14
C ILE A 187 5.15 -3.85 -32.27
N GLY A 188 6.16 -4.04 -33.14
CA GLY A 188 6.43 -3.28 -34.36
C GLY A 188 5.22 -3.06 -35.28
N HIS A 189 4.36 -4.07 -35.41
CA HIS A 189 3.13 -4.00 -36.21
C HIS A 189 1.93 -3.46 -35.41
N VAL A 190 1.93 -3.63 -34.08
CA VAL A 190 0.86 -3.19 -33.19
C VAL A 190 1.34 -2.02 -32.31
N MET A 191 1.73 -0.91 -32.95
CA MET A 191 2.34 0.25 -32.26
C MET A 191 1.47 0.86 -31.16
N SER A 192 0.14 0.82 -31.31
CA SER A 192 -0.80 1.32 -30.30
C SER A 192 -0.75 0.53 -28.98
N SER A 193 -0.19 -0.68 -28.96
CA SER A 193 0.01 -1.45 -27.73
C SER A 193 0.94 -0.77 -26.73
N MET A 194 1.86 0.09 -27.18
CA MET A 194 2.80 0.80 -26.30
C MET A 194 2.12 1.92 -25.51
N VAL A 195 1.06 2.52 -26.06
CA VAL A 195 0.28 3.60 -25.42
C VAL A 195 -0.83 3.04 -24.54
N PHE A 196 -1.28 1.80 -24.80
CA PHE A 196 -2.37 1.17 -24.08
C PHE A 196 -2.16 1.03 -22.55
N PRO A 197 -0.94 0.76 -22.03
CA PRO A 197 -0.70 0.81 -20.59
C PRO A 197 -1.06 2.14 -19.94
N LEU A 198 -0.91 3.28 -20.64
CA LEU A 198 -1.31 4.59 -20.14
C LEU A 198 -2.83 4.69 -20.00
N PHE A 199 -3.57 4.15 -20.97
CA PHE A 199 -5.03 4.05 -20.88
C PHE A 199 -5.46 3.21 -19.67
N THR A 200 -4.84 2.05 -19.45
CA THR A 200 -5.14 1.22 -18.26
C THR A 200 -4.74 1.91 -16.95
N PHE A 201 -3.64 2.67 -16.94
CA PHE A 201 -3.22 3.45 -15.77
C PHE A 201 -4.24 4.54 -15.43
N LEU A 202 -4.71 5.30 -16.43
CA LEU A 202 -5.74 6.31 -16.24
C LEU A 202 -7.03 5.72 -15.68
N LEU A 203 -7.46 4.54 -16.17
CA LEU A 203 -8.63 3.83 -15.63
C LEU A 203 -8.42 3.42 -14.16
N VAL A 204 -7.24 2.91 -13.79
CA VAL A 204 -6.93 2.57 -12.39
C VAL A 204 -6.90 3.83 -11.51
N CYS A 205 -6.32 4.94 -11.99
CA CYS A 205 -6.36 6.23 -11.28
C CYS A 205 -7.80 6.70 -11.04
N LEU A 206 -8.69 6.54 -12.03
CA LEU A 206 -10.11 6.84 -11.88
C LEU A 206 -10.77 5.95 -10.82
N CYS A 207 -10.46 4.65 -10.77
CA CYS A 207 -10.93 3.75 -9.72
C CYS A 207 -10.44 4.18 -8.32
N ILE A 208 -9.18 4.59 -8.19
CA ILE A 208 -8.60 5.09 -6.92
C ILE A 208 -9.31 6.38 -6.50
N ALA A 209 -9.50 7.32 -7.43
CA ALA A 209 -10.16 8.59 -7.16
C ALA A 209 -11.61 8.37 -6.71
N TYR A 210 -12.37 7.53 -7.42
CA TYR A 210 -13.74 7.17 -7.06
C TYR A 210 -13.84 6.54 -5.67
N TRP A 211 -12.94 5.61 -5.35
CA TRP A 211 -12.86 4.98 -4.03
C TRP A 211 -12.54 5.99 -2.93
N ALA A 212 -11.54 6.85 -3.14
CA ALA A 212 -11.09 7.82 -2.16
C ALA A 212 -12.16 8.87 -1.87
N ILE A 213 -12.80 9.42 -2.92
CA ILE A 213 -13.91 10.36 -2.80
C ILE A 213 -15.03 9.72 -1.97
N THR A 214 -15.47 8.51 -2.34
CA THR A 214 -16.53 7.79 -1.63
C THR A 214 -16.15 7.51 -0.17
N ALA A 215 -14.89 7.12 0.10
CA ALA A 215 -14.41 6.85 1.46
C ALA A 215 -14.42 8.12 2.33
N VAL A 216 -14.00 9.26 1.77
CA VAL A 216 -14.02 10.57 2.45
C VAL A 216 -15.45 10.98 2.73
N PHE A 217 -16.34 11.00 1.73
CA PHE A 217 -17.75 11.36 1.91
C PHE A 217 -18.43 10.51 2.98
N LEU A 218 -18.19 9.19 2.96
CA LEU A 218 -18.74 8.25 3.93
C LEU A 218 -18.15 8.44 5.34
N SER A 219 -16.91 8.92 5.46
CA SER A 219 -16.30 9.24 6.75
C SER A 219 -16.75 10.60 7.30
N THR A 220 -17.06 11.57 6.43
CA THR A 220 -17.44 12.94 6.82
C THR A 220 -18.94 13.10 7.03
N SER A 221 -19.77 12.17 6.55
CA SER A 221 -21.23 12.22 6.71
C SER A 221 -21.74 11.96 8.14
N ASN A 222 -20.88 11.97 9.15
CA ASN A 222 -21.29 11.75 10.54
C ASN A 222 -21.80 13.04 11.17
N GLU A 223 -22.98 12.98 11.77
CA GLU A 223 -23.56 14.10 12.51
C GLU A 223 -23.03 14.14 13.95
N ALA A 224 -23.04 15.32 14.58
CA ALA A 224 -22.64 15.46 15.98
C ALA A 224 -23.85 15.23 16.89
N VAL A 225 -23.80 14.19 17.75
CA VAL A 225 -24.84 13.95 18.76
C VAL A 225 -24.48 14.67 20.04
N TYR A 226 -25.40 15.48 20.54
CA TYR A 226 -25.30 16.10 21.86
C TYR A 226 -26.27 15.40 22.82
N LYS A 227 -25.83 15.20 24.06
CA LYS A 227 -26.62 14.56 25.11
C LYS A 227 -26.69 15.44 26.35
N VAL A 228 -27.78 15.28 27.09
CA VAL A 228 -28.00 15.98 28.36
C VAL A 228 -27.14 15.34 29.45
N PHE A 229 -26.28 16.12 30.08
CA PHE A 229 -25.44 15.74 31.21
C PHE A 229 -25.86 16.51 32.46
N ASN A 230 -26.06 15.81 33.57
CA ASN A 230 -26.34 16.39 34.88
C ASN A 230 -25.55 15.61 35.95
N GLU A 231 -25.12 16.30 37.00
CA GLU A 231 -24.48 15.70 38.19
C GLU A 231 -25.50 15.04 39.12
N THR A 232 -26.74 15.55 39.15
CA THR A 232 -27.85 14.97 39.94
C THR A 232 -28.65 13.95 39.13
N GLN A 233 -29.31 13.00 39.81
CA GLN A 233 -30.22 12.03 39.17
C GLN A 233 -31.39 12.79 38.52
N CYS A 234 -31.35 12.90 37.20
CA CYS A 234 -32.34 13.59 36.39
C CYS A 234 -32.93 12.62 35.38
N GLU A 235 -34.25 12.63 35.24
CA GLU A 235 -34.98 11.71 34.34
C GLU A 235 -34.60 11.88 32.87
N PHE A 236 -34.13 13.07 32.49
CA PHE A 236 -33.71 13.40 31.11
C PHE A 236 -32.21 13.18 30.84
N ALA A 237 -31.44 12.69 31.83
CA ALA A 237 -30.01 12.46 31.65
C ALA A 237 -29.75 11.39 30.59
N GLY A 238 -28.90 11.70 29.61
CA GLY A 238 -28.55 10.79 28.50
C GLY A 238 -29.44 10.89 27.26
N ASN A 239 -30.53 11.67 27.31
CA ASN A 239 -31.35 11.97 26.13
C ASN A 239 -30.60 12.88 25.15
N THR A 240 -30.94 12.77 23.87
CA THR A 240 -30.41 13.64 22.82
C THR A 240 -30.97 15.04 22.94
N CYS A 241 -30.11 16.05 22.86
CA CYS A 241 -30.47 17.46 22.93
C CYS A 241 -29.89 18.22 21.73
N ASN A 242 -30.50 19.35 21.36
CA ASN A 242 -29.91 20.28 20.42
C ASN A 242 -29.37 21.49 21.22
N PRO A 243 -28.08 21.83 21.12
CA PRO A 243 -27.48 22.92 21.89
C PRO A 243 -28.15 24.28 21.63
N GLU A 244 -28.71 24.52 20.45
CA GLU A 244 -29.35 25.81 20.11
C GLU A 244 -30.70 26.01 20.81
N THR A 245 -31.48 24.93 20.96
CA THR A 245 -32.83 25.00 21.55
C THR A 245 -32.89 24.55 23.01
N PHE A 246 -31.78 24.01 23.53
CA PHE A 246 -31.73 23.42 24.87
C PHE A 246 -32.21 24.37 25.98
N ASN A 247 -31.82 25.65 25.92
CA ASN A 247 -32.15 26.63 26.96
C ASN A 247 -33.66 26.93 27.06
N THR A 248 -34.42 26.68 25.99
CA THR A 248 -35.88 26.89 25.92
C THR A 248 -36.70 25.63 26.19
N THR A 249 -36.07 24.47 26.36
CA THR A 249 -36.79 23.21 26.58
C THR A 249 -37.22 23.03 28.04
N ASN A 250 -38.23 22.19 28.29
CA ASN A 250 -38.65 21.85 29.65
C ASN A 250 -37.53 21.17 30.47
N VAL A 251 -36.48 20.66 29.82
CA VAL A 251 -35.36 19.96 30.47
C VAL A 251 -34.62 20.88 31.45
N THR A 252 -34.37 22.14 31.08
CA THR A 252 -33.75 23.15 31.97
C THR A 252 -34.66 23.54 33.13
N ARG A 253 -35.98 23.34 33.01
CA ARG A 253 -36.96 23.64 34.06
C ARG A 253 -37.06 22.52 35.10
N PHE A 254 -36.92 21.27 34.68
CA PHE A 254 -36.91 20.10 35.56
C PHE A 254 -35.53 19.84 36.18
N CYS A 255 -34.45 20.16 35.47
CA CYS A 255 -33.08 19.94 35.90
C CYS A 255 -32.24 21.20 35.62
N PRO A 256 -32.14 22.13 36.58
CA PRO A 256 -31.47 23.43 36.38
C PRO A 256 -29.97 23.31 36.12
N ASP A 257 -29.32 22.23 36.62
CA ASP A 257 -27.90 21.96 36.44
C ASP A 257 -27.59 21.11 35.19
N ALA A 258 -28.60 20.76 34.40
CA ALA A 258 -28.41 19.96 33.20
C ALA A 258 -27.75 20.78 32.08
N THR A 259 -26.73 20.24 31.43
CA THR A 259 -26.03 20.85 30.31
C THR A 259 -26.07 19.95 29.07
N CYS A 260 -26.33 20.54 27.90
CA CYS A 260 -26.26 19.83 26.63
C CYS A 260 -24.80 19.82 26.15
N GLN A 261 -24.13 18.66 26.20
CA GLN A 261 -22.74 18.53 25.78
C GLN A 261 -22.61 17.56 24.61
N PHE A 262 -21.59 17.80 23.79
CA PHE A 262 -21.19 16.89 22.73
C PHE A 262 -20.85 15.51 23.32
N ALA A 263 -21.47 14.47 22.79
CA ALA A 263 -21.21 13.09 23.21
C ALA A 263 -20.24 12.41 22.23
N PHE A 264 -20.62 12.28 20.96
CA PHE A 264 -19.82 11.64 19.91
C PHE A 264 -20.34 12.00 18.51
N TYR A 265 -19.51 11.76 17.49
CA TYR A 265 -19.93 11.80 16.09
C TYR A 265 -20.60 10.47 15.72
N GLY A 266 -21.84 10.53 15.25
CA GLY A 266 -22.67 9.38 14.93
C GLY A 266 -24.14 9.79 14.92
N GLY A 267 -25.04 8.83 14.76
CA GLY A 267 -26.47 9.06 14.90
C GLY A 267 -27.18 7.75 15.16
N GLU A 268 -28.44 7.81 15.58
CA GLU A 268 -29.23 6.60 15.83
C GLU A 268 -29.86 6.02 14.55
N THR A 269 -29.63 6.67 13.40
CA THR A 269 -30.13 6.18 12.12
C THR A 269 -29.43 4.89 11.70
N TYR A 270 -30.14 4.03 10.96
CA TYR A 270 -29.59 2.79 10.41
C TYR A 270 -28.28 3.02 9.62
N TYR A 271 -28.16 4.17 8.95
CA TYR A 271 -26.97 4.55 8.19
C TYR A 271 -25.69 4.58 9.05
N HIS A 272 -25.70 5.25 10.20
CA HIS A 272 -24.51 5.35 11.07
C HIS A 272 -24.13 4.01 11.70
N LYS A 273 -25.09 3.12 11.95
CA LYS A 273 -24.84 1.76 12.46
C LYS A 273 -24.10 0.89 11.44
N TYR A 274 -24.39 1.05 10.15
CA TYR A 274 -23.79 0.25 9.06
C TYR A 274 -22.62 0.94 8.34
N LEU A 275 -22.16 2.10 8.81
CA LEU A 275 -21.08 2.87 8.16
C LEU A 275 -19.81 2.04 7.93
N ILE A 276 -19.41 1.21 8.91
CA ILE A 276 -18.26 0.31 8.78
C ILE A 276 -18.47 -0.70 7.64
N VAL A 277 -19.68 -1.23 7.49
CA VAL A 277 -20.02 -2.17 6.42
C VAL A 277 -19.94 -1.48 5.06
N PHE A 278 -20.44 -0.25 4.95
CA PHE A 278 -20.31 0.55 3.73
C PHE A 278 -18.85 0.86 3.37
N GLN A 279 -17.98 1.11 4.36
CA GLN A 279 -16.54 1.32 4.12
C GLN A 279 -15.87 0.03 3.61
N ILE A 280 -16.21 -1.13 4.19
CA ILE A 280 -15.73 -2.44 3.72
C ILE A 280 -16.23 -2.72 2.31
N TYR A 281 -17.50 -2.44 2.03
CA TYR A 281 -18.08 -2.58 0.70
C TYR A 281 -17.40 -1.67 -0.34
N ASN A 282 -17.13 -0.41 0.01
CA ASN A 282 -16.40 0.52 -0.85
C ASN A 282 -14.97 0.00 -1.16
N ALA A 283 -14.27 -0.53 -0.16
CA ALA A 283 -12.96 -1.15 -0.35
C ALA A 283 -13.04 -2.41 -1.23
N PHE A 284 -14.08 -3.23 -1.07
CA PHE A 284 -14.32 -4.39 -1.93
C PHE A 284 -14.59 -3.97 -3.39
N MET A 285 -15.44 -2.97 -3.59
CA MET A 285 -15.76 -2.42 -4.91
C MET A 285 -14.49 -1.89 -5.60
N PHE A 286 -13.62 -1.21 -4.85
CA PHE A 286 -12.32 -0.77 -5.36
C PHE A 286 -11.46 -1.94 -5.84
N LEU A 287 -11.30 -2.99 -5.03
CA LEU A 287 -10.52 -4.17 -5.41
C LEU A 287 -11.12 -4.83 -6.65
N TRP A 288 -12.44 -4.92 -6.73
CA TRP A 288 -13.12 -5.52 -7.88
C TRP A 288 -12.91 -4.72 -9.16
N LEU A 289 -13.19 -3.41 -9.13
CA LEU A 289 -13.00 -2.53 -10.28
C LEU A 289 -11.54 -2.47 -10.73
N ALA A 290 -10.59 -2.38 -9.81
CA ALA A 290 -9.16 -2.38 -10.15
C ALA A 290 -8.74 -3.69 -10.84
N ASN A 291 -9.16 -4.85 -10.32
CA ASN A 291 -8.89 -6.13 -10.96
C ASN A 291 -9.60 -6.27 -12.32
N PHE A 292 -10.80 -5.71 -12.46
CA PHE A 292 -11.53 -5.69 -13.72
C PHE A 292 -10.79 -4.88 -14.79
N VAL A 293 -10.30 -3.67 -14.45
CA VAL A 293 -9.50 -2.84 -15.37
C VAL A 293 -8.22 -3.55 -15.80
N ILE A 294 -7.52 -4.21 -14.86
CA ILE A 294 -6.32 -5.00 -15.17
C ILE A 294 -6.66 -6.17 -16.11
N ALA A 295 -7.77 -6.88 -15.84
CA ALA A 295 -8.22 -8.01 -16.65
C ALA A 295 -8.61 -7.58 -18.07
N LEU A 296 -9.34 -6.45 -18.20
CA LEU A 296 -9.65 -5.82 -19.47
C LEU A 296 -8.38 -5.48 -20.26
N GLY A 297 -7.36 -4.96 -19.57
CA GLY A 297 -6.07 -4.69 -20.17
C GLY A 297 -5.37 -5.93 -20.72
N GLN A 298 -5.38 -7.03 -19.95
CA GLN A 298 -4.78 -8.30 -20.36
C GLN A 298 -5.48 -8.92 -21.57
N VAL A 299 -6.81 -8.97 -21.59
CA VAL A 299 -7.58 -9.52 -22.72
C VAL A 299 -7.39 -8.66 -23.98
N THR A 300 -7.39 -7.34 -23.85
CA THR A 300 -7.23 -6.43 -24.99
C THR A 300 -5.85 -6.57 -25.64
N LEU A 301 -4.78 -6.66 -24.84
CA LEU A 301 -3.44 -6.88 -25.37
C LEU A 301 -3.32 -8.27 -25.99
N ALA A 302 -3.82 -9.30 -25.32
CA ALA A 302 -3.76 -10.67 -25.81
C ALA A 302 -4.53 -10.84 -27.14
N GLY A 303 -5.70 -10.21 -27.27
CA GLY A 303 -6.49 -10.24 -28.51
C GLY A 303 -5.82 -9.48 -29.66
N ALA A 304 -5.25 -8.31 -29.39
CA ALA A 304 -4.51 -7.55 -30.41
C ALA A 304 -3.27 -8.32 -30.93
N PHE A 305 -2.52 -8.98 -30.04
CA PHE A 305 -1.40 -9.83 -30.46
C PHE A 305 -1.84 -11.15 -31.11
N ALA A 306 -3.00 -11.70 -30.73
CA ALA A 306 -3.59 -12.85 -31.40
C ALA A 306 -3.93 -12.52 -32.86
N SER A 307 -4.53 -11.35 -33.14
CA SER A 307 -4.77 -10.89 -34.52
C SER A 307 -3.48 -10.78 -35.34
N TYR A 308 -2.38 -10.31 -34.74
CA TYR A 308 -1.07 -10.29 -35.40
C TYR A 308 -0.49 -11.69 -35.64
N TYR A 309 -0.63 -12.59 -34.66
CA TYR A 309 -0.06 -13.93 -34.73
C TYR A 309 -0.73 -14.78 -35.81
N TRP A 310 -2.06 -14.69 -35.92
CA TRP A 310 -2.87 -15.47 -36.86
C TRP A 310 -3.09 -14.82 -38.23
N ALA A 311 -2.62 -13.58 -38.45
CA ALA A 311 -2.63 -12.96 -39.77
C ALA A 311 -1.60 -13.63 -40.70
N PHE A 312 -2.06 -14.21 -41.81
CA PHE A 312 -1.21 -14.86 -42.81
C PHE A 312 -0.55 -13.84 -43.74
N LYS A 313 -1.29 -12.80 -44.17
CA LYS A 313 -0.78 -11.66 -44.94
C LYS A 313 -0.76 -10.41 -44.06
N LYS A 314 0.44 -9.89 -43.81
CA LYS A 314 0.67 -8.68 -42.99
C LYS A 314 1.08 -7.54 -43.92
N PRO A 315 0.38 -6.38 -43.94
CA PRO A 315 -0.64 -5.92 -43.00
C PRO A 315 -2.11 -6.20 -43.41
N ASP A 316 -2.38 -6.74 -44.60
CA ASP A 316 -3.73 -6.77 -45.18
C ASP A 316 -4.79 -7.51 -44.34
N ASP A 317 -4.42 -8.58 -43.63
CA ASP A 317 -5.32 -9.35 -42.78
C ASP A 317 -5.46 -8.78 -41.35
N MET A 318 -4.83 -7.63 -41.05
CA MET A 318 -4.83 -7.02 -39.72
C MET A 318 -5.81 -5.82 -39.66
N PRO A 319 -6.64 -5.70 -38.60
CA PRO A 319 -7.49 -4.52 -38.41
C PRO A 319 -6.63 -3.25 -38.30
N ALA A 320 -7.11 -2.14 -38.89
CA ALA A 320 -6.40 -0.85 -38.89
C ALA A 320 -6.03 -0.35 -37.47
N PHE A 321 -6.89 -0.65 -36.48
CA PHE A 321 -6.66 -0.35 -35.07
C PHE A 321 -6.83 -1.60 -34.21
N PRO A 322 -5.81 -2.48 -34.13
CA PRO A 322 -5.95 -3.80 -33.48
C PRO A 322 -6.28 -3.71 -31.99
N ILE A 323 -5.73 -2.73 -31.28
CA ILE A 323 -6.02 -2.51 -29.85
C ILE A 323 -7.47 -2.08 -29.62
N PHE A 324 -7.97 -1.09 -30.35
CA PHE A 324 -9.35 -0.60 -30.17
C PHE A 324 -10.38 -1.64 -30.62
N SER A 325 -10.09 -2.37 -31.70
CA SER A 325 -10.93 -3.49 -32.15
C SER A 325 -10.99 -4.60 -31.09
N SER A 326 -9.84 -4.97 -30.51
CA SER A 326 -9.78 -5.97 -29.45
C SER A 326 -10.47 -5.48 -28.16
N LEU A 327 -10.31 -4.21 -27.80
CA LEU A 327 -11.00 -3.59 -26.65
C LEU A 327 -12.52 -3.64 -26.83
N GLY A 328 -13.01 -3.29 -28.02
CA GLY A 328 -14.43 -3.34 -28.36
C GLY A 328 -14.99 -4.75 -28.26
N ARG A 329 -14.25 -5.76 -28.76
CA ARG A 329 -14.61 -7.19 -28.59
C ARG A 329 -14.62 -7.61 -27.13
N ALA A 330 -13.59 -7.24 -26.36
CA ALA A 330 -13.48 -7.56 -24.94
C ALA A 330 -14.66 -6.98 -24.14
N LEU A 331 -15.07 -5.73 -24.43
CA LEU A 331 -16.19 -5.08 -23.77
C LEU A 331 -17.55 -5.63 -24.20
N ARG A 332 -17.73 -5.98 -25.48
CA ARG A 332 -19.00 -6.46 -26.02
C ARG A 332 -19.28 -7.94 -25.70
N TYR A 333 -18.27 -8.80 -25.77
CA TYR A 333 -18.46 -10.25 -25.69
C TYR A 333 -17.92 -10.89 -24.41
N HIS A 334 -16.88 -10.30 -23.80
CA HIS A 334 -16.13 -10.96 -22.72
C HIS A 334 -16.23 -10.26 -21.36
N THR A 335 -17.03 -9.22 -21.24
CA THR A 335 -17.24 -8.43 -20.01
C THR A 335 -17.67 -9.31 -18.83
N GLY A 336 -18.57 -10.28 -19.06
CA GLY A 336 -19.04 -11.19 -18.01
C GLY A 336 -17.93 -12.06 -17.42
N SER A 337 -17.12 -12.69 -18.26
CA SER A 337 -15.98 -13.52 -17.83
C SER A 337 -14.90 -12.70 -17.12
N LEU A 338 -14.66 -11.48 -17.60
CA LEU A 338 -13.74 -10.53 -16.96
C LEU A 338 -14.24 -10.11 -15.58
N ALA A 339 -15.52 -9.75 -15.46
CA ALA A 339 -16.17 -9.37 -14.20
C ALA A 339 -16.16 -10.52 -13.19
N PHE A 340 -16.45 -11.75 -13.62
CA PHE A 340 -16.44 -12.91 -12.76
C PHE A 340 -15.03 -13.28 -12.27
N GLY A 341 -14.03 -13.31 -13.16
CA GLY A 341 -12.65 -13.60 -12.76
C GLY A 341 -12.07 -12.53 -11.82
N SER A 342 -12.37 -11.26 -12.06
CA SER A 342 -11.96 -10.15 -11.19
C SER A 342 -12.69 -10.17 -9.84
N LEU A 343 -13.95 -10.62 -9.79
CA LEU A 343 -14.71 -10.79 -8.55
C LEU A 343 -14.08 -11.83 -7.64
N ILE A 344 -13.75 -13.01 -8.18
CA ILE A 344 -13.08 -14.08 -7.40
C ILE A 344 -11.76 -13.57 -6.82
N LEU A 345 -10.96 -12.88 -7.64
CA LEU A 345 -9.68 -12.32 -7.19
C LEU A 345 -9.87 -11.26 -6.10
N ALA A 346 -10.87 -10.39 -6.23
CA ALA A 346 -11.19 -9.36 -5.24
C ALA A 346 -11.63 -9.96 -3.90
N ILE A 347 -12.43 -11.04 -3.91
CA ILE A 347 -12.84 -11.75 -2.68
C ILE A 347 -11.61 -12.29 -1.94
N VAL A 348 -10.69 -12.96 -2.65
CA VAL A 348 -9.46 -13.51 -2.06
C VAL A 348 -8.57 -12.39 -1.49
N GLN A 349 -8.46 -11.26 -2.20
CA GLN A 349 -7.71 -10.09 -1.73
C GLN A 349 -8.33 -9.45 -0.49
N LEU A 350 -9.67 -9.34 -0.44
CA LEU A 350 -10.37 -8.82 0.73
C LEU A 350 -10.11 -9.69 1.96
N ILE A 351 -10.19 -11.02 1.82
CA ILE A 351 -9.90 -11.95 2.92
C ILE A 351 -8.45 -11.78 3.40
N ARG A 352 -7.49 -11.66 2.49
CA ARG A 352 -6.08 -11.42 2.84
C ARG A 352 -5.90 -10.13 3.62
N ILE A 353 -6.54 -9.03 3.20
CA ILE A 353 -6.49 -7.75 3.91
C ILE A 353 -7.11 -7.88 5.32
N MET A 354 -8.23 -8.59 5.44
CA MET A 354 -8.88 -8.84 6.73
C MET A 354 -8.01 -9.68 7.68
N LEU A 355 -7.32 -10.70 7.18
CA LEU A 355 -6.36 -11.50 7.95
C LEU A 355 -5.17 -10.66 8.43
N GLU A 356 -4.68 -9.73 7.62
CA GLU A 356 -3.60 -8.80 7.98
C GLU A 356 -4.06 -7.83 9.08
N TYR A 357 -5.28 -7.31 8.96
CA TYR A 357 -5.89 -6.45 9.97
C TYR A 357 -6.11 -7.19 11.30
N LEU A 358 -6.60 -8.43 11.26
CA LEU A 358 -6.79 -9.27 12.44
C LEU A 358 -5.46 -9.53 13.16
N ASP A 359 -4.41 -9.88 12.42
CA ASP A 359 -3.08 -10.08 12.99
C ASP A 359 -2.54 -8.81 13.66
N HIS A 360 -2.71 -7.64 13.03
CA HIS A 360 -2.31 -6.38 13.64
C HIS A 360 -3.07 -6.10 14.95
N LYS A 361 -4.37 -6.40 14.98
CA LYS A 361 -5.21 -6.18 16.16
C LYS A 361 -4.92 -7.19 17.28
N LEU A 362 -4.51 -8.41 16.93
CA LEU A 362 -4.21 -9.49 17.86
C LEU A 362 -2.75 -9.48 18.37
N LYS A 363 -1.91 -8.55 17.91
CA LYS A 363 -0.55 -8.35 18.46
C LYS A 363 -0.54 -8.08 19.97
N GLY A 364 -1.62 -7.50 20.52
CA GLY A 364 -1.79 -7.25 21.96
C GLY A 364 -2.36 -8.43 22.77
N ALA A 365 -2.84 -9.50 22.13
CA ALA A 365 -3.39 -10.68 22.82
C ALA A 365 -2.38 -11.85 22.75
N ASP A 366 -1.98 -12.39 23.89
CA ASP A 366 -0.94 -13.43 23.97
C ASP A 366 -1.53 -14.85 23.85
N ASN A 367 -1.98 -15.22 22.64
CA ASN A 367 -2.41 -16.60 22.35
C ASN A 367 -1.59 -17.21 21.20
N LYS A 368 -0.70 -18.15 21.56
CA LYS A 368 0.21 -18.83 20.62
C LYS A 368 -0.54 -19.59 19.53
N CYS A 369 -1.69 -20.20 19.85
CA CYS A 369 -2.50 -20.96 18.89
C CYS A 369 -3.08 -20.03 17.80
N THR A 370 -3.63 -18.89 18.20
CA THR A 370 -4.20 -17.90 17.27
C THR A 370 -3.13 -17.33 16.33
N ARG A 371 -1.93 -17.04 16.84
CA ARG A 371 -0.80 -16.58 16.00
C ARG A 371 -0.38 -17.62 14.96
N PHE A 372 -0.30 -18.90 15.36
CA PHE A 372 0.02 -19.97 14.43
C PHE A 372 -1.04 -20.13 13.34
N LEU A 373 -2.33 -20.12 13.71
CA LEU A 373 -3.43 -20.22 12.76
C LEU A 373 -3.45 -19.06 11.76
N LEU A 374 -3.27 -17.82 12.23
CA LEU A 374 -3.22 -16.65 11.36
C LEU A 374 -2.04 -16.70 10.39
N CYS A 375 -0.87 -17.17 10.84
CA CYS A 375 0.28 -17.37 9.97
C CYS A 375 -0.03 -18.36 8.84
N CYS A 376 -0.63 -19.51 9.19
CA CYS A 376 -1.04 -20.52 8.21
C CYS A 376 -2.06 -19.97 7.19
N LEU A 377 -3.11 -19.29 7.68
CA LEU A 377 -4.14 -18.70 6.82
C LEU A 377 -3.57 -17.62 5.89
N LYS A 378 -2.69 -16.74 6.39
CA LYS A 378 -2.03 -15.72 5.56
C LYS A 378 -1.23 -16.37 4.43
N CYS A 379 -0.47 -17.43 4.72
CA CYS A 379 0.29 -18.16 3.72
C CYS A 379 -0.65 -18.81 2.68
N CYS A 380 -1.69 -19.52 3.12
CA CYS A 380 -2.67 -20.16 2.24
C CYS A 380 -3.37 -19.16 1.32
N PHE A 381 -3.85 -18.03 1.84
CA PHE A 381 -4.53 -17.00 1.05
C PHE A 381 -3.57 -16.24 0.13
N TRP A 382 -2.31 -16.09 0.51
CA TRP A 382 -1.28 -15.55 -0.38
C TRP A 382 -1.03 -16.50 -1.57
N CYS A 383 -0.89 -17.80 -1.30
CA CYS A 383 -0.76 -18.83 -2.34
C CYS A 383 -2.00 -18.87 -3.24
N LEU A 384 -3.20 -18.80 -2.65
CA LEU A 384 -4.47 -18.76 -3.40
C LEU A 384 -4.57 -17.53 -4.30
N GLU A 385 -4.21 -16.35 -3.81
CA GLU A 385 -4.19 -15.12 -4.63
C GLU A 385 -3.28 -15.29 -5.85
N LYS A 386 -2.08 -15.85 -5.66
CA LYS A 386 -1.13 -16.11 -6.75
C LYS A 386 -1.66 -17.14 -7.74
N PHE A 387 -2.28 -18.21 -7.25
CA PHE A 387 -2.88 -19.25 -8.07
C PHE A 387 -4.03 -18.70 -8.91
N ILE A 388 -4.96 -17.95 -8.31
CA ILE A 388 -6.10 -17.33 -9.01
C ILE A 388 -5.61 -16.29 -10.04
N LYS A 389 -4.59 -15.48 -9.71
CA LYS A 389 -3.97 -14.56 -10.69
C LYS A 389 -3.40 -15.29 -11.88
N PHE A 390 -2.74 -16.43 -11.65
CA PHE A 390 -2.21 -17.26 -12.73
C PHE A 390 -3.34 -17.86 -13.58
N LEU A 391 -4.36 -18.45 -12.96
CA LEU A 391 -5.49 -19.05 -13.66
C LEU A 391 -6.24 -18.01 -14.50
N ASN A 392 -6.59 -16.86 -13.91
CA ASN A 392 -7.26 -15.77 -14.61
C ASN A 392 -6.44 -15.28 -15.81
N ARG A 393 -5.14 -15.07 -15.65
CA ARG A 393 -4.27 -14.63 -16.75
C ARG A 393 -4.31 -15.60 -17.94
N ASN A 394 -4.24 -16.91 -17.69
CA ASN A 394 -4.31 -17.92 -18.74
C ASN A 394 -5.71 -17.99 -19.37
N ALA A 395 -6.76 -17.93 -18.56
CA ALA A 395 -8.14 -17.90 -19.05
C ALA A 395 -8.38 -16.69 -19.96
N TYR A 396 -7.92 -15.50 -19.57
CA TYR A 396 -8.02 -14.28 -20.36
C TYR A 396 -7.30 -14.37 -21.71
N ILE A 397 -6.12 -14.99 -21.74
CA ILE A 397 -5.40 -15.25 -23.01
C ILE A 397 -6.20 -16.19 -23.90
N MET A 398 -6.77 -17.27 -23.35
CA MET A 398 -7.58 -18.22 -24.11
C MET A 398 -8.85 -17.59 -24.66
N VAL A 399 -9.55 -16.79 -23.85
CA VAL A 399 -10.75 -16.04 -24.24
C VAL A 399 -10.45 -15.08 -25.39
N SER A 400 -9.34 -14.35 -25.31
CA SER A 400 -8.94 -13.41 -26.36
C SER A 400 -8.60 -14.06 -27.71
N ARG A 401 -8.30 -15.36 -27.72
CA ARG A 401 -7.97 -16.15 -28.92
C ARG A 401 -9.20 -16.72 -29.62
N ALA A 402 -10.33 -16.84 -28.92
CA ALA A 402 -11.52 -17.53 -29.41
C ALA A 402 -12.31 -16.73 -30.47
N ASP A 403 -12.00 -15.45 -30.66
CA ASP A 403 -12.54 -14.60 -31.74
C ASP A 403 -11.42 -14.00 -32.59
#